data_AF-A0A090TWG3-F1
#
_entry.id   AF-A0A090TWG3-F1
#
_cell.length_a   1.000
_cell.length_b   1.000
_cell.length_c   1.000
_cell.angle_alpha   90.00
_cell.angle_beta   90.00
_cell.angle_gamma   90.00
#
_symmetry.space_group_name_H-M   'P 1'
#
loop_
_entity.id
_entity.type
_entity.pdbx_description
1 polymer ?
#
loop_
_entity_poly.entity_id
_entity_poly.type
_entity_poly.pdbx_seq_one_letter_code
_entity_poly.pdbx_strand_id
1 'polypeptide(L)'
;MNTPRYDFPFTFLLYLLAGTLFGIYGGRVCPMLETLTLSEVLKHTGITFTALFAVRHILSSRLKHFGLSNFAKLDACLFLLASIPLAMFYSLSYQFPIDSNLKVVFGLTMFGFLTGFILNLRAQKENVEQFDQDSSLVILQTNERQSMMGQAIGLVLLLLVTLTITLSMVALKDVFWLEHNPERVLDGSGKISIIKEFAYIASVLIGYSIYIMKLWSQLMKRILQTRKPPLRKLPQAHRHSVTDIQQ
;
A
#
# COMPACT_ATOMS: atom_id res chain seq x y z
N MET A 1 18.48 6.04 -19.91
CA MET A 1 17.73 5.88 -18.65
C MET A 1 16.25 5.77 -18.99
N ASN A 2 15.72 4.55 -19.05
CA ASN A 2 14.30 4.36 -19.30
C ASN A 2 13.55 4.55 -17.98
N THR A 3 12.76 5.62 -17.90
CA THR A 3 11.94 5.95 -16.74
C THR A 3 10.83 4.91 -16.59
N PRO A 4 10.47 4.49 -15.36
CA PRO A 4 9.35 3.57 -15.12
C PRO A 4 8.08 4.11 -15.80
N ARG A 5 7.42 3.27 -16.58
CA ARG A 5 6.26 3.64 -17.37
C ARG A 5 5.07 3.83 -16.40
N TYR A 6 4.52 5.04 -16.34
CA TYR A 6 3.37 5.33 -15.48
C TYR A 6 2.16 4.52 -15.96
N ASP A 7 1.77 3.50 -15.18
CA ASP A 7 0.60 2.66 -15.45
C ASP A 7 -0.67 3.39 -15.00
N PHE A 8 -1.19 4.24 -15.89
CA PHE A 8 -2.43 5.00 -15.71
C PHE A 8 -3.63 4.11 -15.31
N PRO A 9 -3.99 3.04 -16.07
CA PRO A 9 -5.19 2.26 -15.75
C PRO A 9 -5.08 1.55 -14.42
N PHE A 10 -3.89 1.06 -14.05
CA PHE A 10 -3.70 0.43 -12.76
C PHE A 10 -3.76 1.42 -11.60
N THR A 11 -3.15 2.61 -11.75
CA THR A 11 -3.23 3.67 -10.74
C THR A 11 -4.68 4.10 -10.49
N PHE A 12 -5.45 4.28 -11.57
CA PHE A 12 -6.86 4.63 -11.49
C PHE A 12 -7.67 3.57 -10.75
N LEU A 13 -7.49 2.29 -11.10
CA LEU A 13 -8.17 1.17 -10.44
C LEU A 13 -7.87 1.14 -8.94
N LEU A 14 -6.62 1.39 -8.55
CA LEU A 14 -6.18 1.35 -7.16
C LEU A 14 -6.78 2.51 -6.33
N TYR A 15 -6.88 3.70 -6.93
CA TYR A 15 -7.51 4.87 -6.31
C TYR A 15 -9.03 4.67 -6.20
N LEU A 16 -9.66 4.09 -7.23
CA LEU A 16 -11.08 3.74 -7.21
C LEU A 16 -11.39 2.72 -6.11
N LEU A 17 -10.57 1.68 -5.98
CA LEU A 17 -10.70 0.67 -4.93
C LEU A 17 -10.53 1.31 -3.54
N ALA A 18 -9.49 2.10 -3.34
CA ALA A 18 -9.24 2.76 -2.06
C ALA A 18 -10.37 3.74 -1.69
N GLY A 19 -10.89 4.51 -2.64
CA GLY A 19 -12.01 5.42 -2.42
C GLY A 19 -13.31 4.67 -2.09
N THR A 20 -13.55 3.54 -2.75
CA THR A 20 -14.71 2.68 -2.46
C THR A 20 -14.61 2.07 -1.06
N LEU A 21 -13.44 1.53 -0.69
CA LEU A 21 -13.22 0.96 0.63
C LEU A 21 -13.30 2.01 1.74
N PHE A 22 -12.76 3.21 1.51
CA PHE A 22 -12.87 4.30 2.46
C PHE A 22 -14.32 4.80 2.60
N GLY A 23 -15.04 4.94 1.48
CA GLY A 23 -16.43 5.36 1.47
C GLY A 23 -17.39 4.36 2.14
N ILE A 24 -17.18 3.05 1.93
CA ILE A 24 -17.94 1.99 2.61
C ILE A 24 -17.66 2.00 4.13
N TYR A 25 -16.38 2.13 4.51
CA TYR A 25 -16.01 2.27 5.92
C TYR A 25 -16.75 3.45 6.55
N GLY A 26 -16.69 4.60 5.88
CA GLY A 26 -17.33 5.81 6.35
C GLY A 26 -18.84 5.65 6.48
N GLY A 27 -19.54 5.30 5.40
CA GLY A 27 -21.01 5.33 5.39
C GLY A 27 -21.73 4.13 6.01
N ARG A 28 -21.03 3.04 6.38
CA ARG A 28 -21.68 1.81 6.90
C ARG A 28 -21.02 1.18 8.11
N VAL A 29 -19.77 1.50 8.40
CA VAL A 29 -18.99 0.82 9.44
C VAL A 29 -18.68 1.78 10.58
N CYS A 30 -18.36 3.04 10.27
CA CYS A 30 -18.11 4.06 11.28
C CYS A 30 -19.45 4.54 11.89
N PRO A 31 -19.69 4.34 13.20
CA PRO A 31 -20.96 4.73 13.84
C PRO A 31 -21.16 6.26 13.92
N MET A 32 -20.08 7.05 13.84
CA MET A 32 -20.17 8.52 13.85
C MET A 32 -20.69 9.09 12.53
N LEU A 33 -20.56 8.33 11.44
CA LEU A 33 -21.06 8.70 10.11
C LEU A 33 -22.46 8.14 9.85
N GLU A 34 -23.13 7.51 10.84
CA GLU A 34 -24.55 7.12 10.72
C GLU A 34 -25.48 8.33 10.55
N THR A 35 -25.02 9.53 10.88
CA THR A 35 -25.73 10.80 10.62
C THR A 35 -25.71 11.19 9.15
N LEU A 36 -24.74 10.69 8.35
CA LEU A 36 -24.63 10.94 6.92
C LEU A 36 -25.11 9.72 6.13
N THR A 37 -25.78 9.97 5.02
CA THR A 37 -26.15 8.90 4.10
C THR A 37 -24.90 8.33 3.42
N LEU A 38 -24.90 7.02 3.12
CA LEU A 38 -23.82 6.40 2.35
C LEU A 38 -23.53 7.16 1.05
N SER A 39 -24.57 7.69 0.39
CA SER A 39 -24.44 8.49 -0.82
C SER A 39 -23.64 9.77 -0.63
N GLU A 40 -23.80 10.48 0.49
CA GLU A 40 -23.05 11.71 0.78
C GLU A 40 -21.59 11.40 1.05
N VAL A 41 -21.32 10.37 1.86
CA VAL A 41 -19.94 9.93 2.14
C VAL A 41 -19.24 9.48 0.86
N LEU A 42 -19.93 8.75 -0.02
CA LEU A 42 -19.38 8.35 -1.32
C LEU A 42 -19.14 9.55 -2.24
N LYS A 43 -20.00 10.57 -2.22
CA LYS A 43 -19.80 11.80 -3.00
C LYS A 43 -18.57 12.56 -2.51
N HIS A 44 -18.46 12.83 -1.20
CA HIS A 44 -17.32 13.55 -0.63
C HIS A 44 -16.02 12.79 -0.92
N THR A 45 -16.01 11.48 -0.63
CA THR A 45 -14.86 10.61 -0.91
C THR A 45 -14.53 10.59 -2.40
N GLY A 46 -15.54 10.46 -3.27
CA GLY A 46 -15.37 10.43 -4.72
C GLY A 46 -14.75 11.71 -5.26
N ILE A 47 -15.20 12.88 -4.80
CA ILE A 47 -14.62 14.19 -5.16
C ILE A 47 -13.16 14.27 -4.71
N THR A 48 -12.87 13.92 -3.45
CA THR A 48 -11.50 13.94 -2.91
C THR A 48 -10.56 13.02 -3.69
N PHE A 49 -10.98 11.78 -3.96
CA PHE A 49 -10.16 10.80 -4.69
C PHE A 49 -9.97 11.16 -6.16
N THR A 50 -10.98 11.76 -6.80
CA THR A 50 -10.87 12.28 -8.17
C THR A 50 -9.88 13.44 -8.24
N ALA A 51 -9.96 14.38 -7.29
CA ALA A 51 -9.00 15.48 -7.20
C ALA A 51 -7.58 14.97 -6.92
N LEU A 52 -7.42 14.01 -6.00
CA LEU A 52 -6.14 13.36 -5.72
C LEU A 52 -5.55 12.70 -6.96
N PHE A 53 -6.35 11.95 -7.72
CA PHE A 53 -5.91 11.31 -8.94
C PHE A 53 -5.46 12.34 -10.00
N ALA A 54 -6.21 13.42 -10.18
CA ALA A 54 -5.86 14.50 -11.11
C ALA A 54 -4.54 15.19 -10.71
N VAL A 55 -4.39 15.56 -9.43
CA VAL A 55 -3.15 16.14 -8.90
C VAL A 55 -1.99 15.18 -9.09
N ARG A 56 -2.18 13.89 -8.76
CA ARG A 56 -1.17 12.85 -8.93
C ARG A 56 -0.72 12.71 -10.38
N HIS A 57 -1.66 12.76 -11.32
CA HIS A 57 -1.37 12.68 -12.75
C HIS A 57 -0.52 13.86 -13.23
N ILE A 58 -0.89 15.08 -12.83
CA ILE A 58 -0.14 16.32 -13.13
C ILE A 58 1.25 16.30 -12.48
N LEU A 59 1.36 15.84 -11.23
CA LEU A 59 2.64 15.75 -10.54
C LEU A 59 3.54 14.70 -11.19
N SER A 60 2.99 13.56 -11.60
CA SER A 60 3.78 12.49 -12.22
C SER A 60 4.36 12.90 -13.58
N SER A 61 3.66 13.73 -14.35
CA SER A 61 4.20 14.25 -15.61
C SER A 61 5.34 15.25 -15.38
N ARG A 62 5.27 16.06 -14.31
CA ARG A 62 6.32 17.02 -13.93
C ARG A 62 7.52 16.36 -13.23
N LEU A 63 7.30 15.42 -12.31
CA LEU A 63 8.37 14.75 -11.56
C LEU A 63 9.22 13.81 -12.41
N LYS A 64 8.71 13.37 -13.58
CA LYS A 64 9.51 12.64 -14.58
C LYS A 64 10.80 13.40 -14.96
N HIS A 65 10.79 14.72 -14.84
CA HIS A 65 11.95 15.59 -15.08
C HIS A 65 12.95 15.63 -13.91
N PHE A 66 12.53 15.32 -12.69
CA PHE A 66 13.33 15.50 -11.46
C PHE A 66 13.90 14.19 -10.89
N GLY A 67 13.61 13.04 -11.51
CA GLY A 67 14.21 11.75 -11.12
C GLY A 67 13.77 11.20 -9.75
N LEU A 68 12.75 11.79 -9.09
CA LEU A 68 12.20 11.26 -7.85
C LEU A 68 11.39 9.99 -8.13
N SER A 69 11.94 8.81 -7.80
CA SER A 69 11.30 7.50 -8.06
C SER A 69 10.43 6.97 -6.93
N ASN A 70 10.34 7.65 -5.78
CA ASN A 70 9.70 7.08 -4.60
C ASN A 70 8.19 7.36 -4.56
N PHE A 71 7.43 6.58 -5.32
CA PHE A 71 5.97 6.70 -5.43
C PHE A 71 5.23 6.52 -4.10
N ALA A 72 5.77 5.73 -3.17
CA ALA A 72 5.17 5.51 -1.85
C ALA A 72 5.12 6.79 -1.01
N LYS A 73 6.22 7.55 -0.95
CA LYS A 73 6.29 8.81 -0.21
C LYS A 73 5.38 9.88 -0.82
N LEU A 74 5.32 9.91 -2.15
CA LEU A 74 4.53 10.91 -2.86
C LEU A 74 3.03 10.69 -2.64
N ASP A 75 2.55 9.46 -2.80
CA ASP A 75 1.13 9.15 -2.58
C ASP A 75 0.75 9.33 -1.10
N ALA A 76 1.60 8.91 -0.15
CA ALA A 76 1.37 9.15 1.27
C ALA A 76 1.23 10.66 1.60
N CYS A 77 2.10 11.49 1.04
CA CYS A 77 2.06 12.95 1.24
C CYS A 77 0.82 13.58 0.61
N LEU A 78 0.46 13.18 -0.61
CA LEU A 78 -0.75 13.67 -1.29
C LEU A 78 -2.01 13.34 -0.50
N PHE A 79 -2.13 12.09 -0.05
CA PHE A 79 -3.28 11.67 0.75
C PHE A 79 -3.32 12.35 2.12
N LEU A 80 -2.18 12.54 2.77
CA LEU A 80 -2.11 13.31 4.02
C LEU A 80 -2.60 14.74 3.81
N LEU A 81 -2.10 15.43 2.77
CA LEU A 81 -2.50 16.80 2.44
C LEU A 81 -3.98 16.90 2.07
N ALA A 82 -4.54 15.92 1.37
CA ALA A 82 -5.97 15.89 1.04
C ALA A 82 -6.86 15.53 2.23
N SER A 83 -6.32 14.80 3.20
CA SER A 83 -7.07 14.37 4.38
C SER A 83 -7.36 15.50 5.36
N ILE A 84 -6.45 16.49 5.46
CA ILE A 84 -6.62 17.64 6.37
C ILE A 84 -7.85 18.48 5.99
N PRO A 85 -8.02 18.94 4.73
CA PRO A 85 -9.23 19.65 4.31
C PRO A 85 -10.49 18.82 4.48
N LEU A 86 -10.44 17.51 4.19
CA LEU A 86 -11.61 16.63 4.33
C LEU A 86 -12.02 16.47 5.79
N ALA A 87 -11.07 16.26 6.70
CA ALA A 87 -11.33 16.19 8.14
C ALA A 87 -11.81 17.54 8.70
N MET A 88 -11.25 18.65 8.22
CA MET A 88 -11.70 19.99 8.58
C MET A 88 -13.13 20.25 8.12
N PHE A 89 -13.49 19.83 6.90
CA PHE A 89 -14.86 19.92 6.38
C PHE A 89 -15.85 19.12 7.24
N TYR A 90 -15.48 17.90 7.67
CA TYR A 90 -16.31 17.10 8.59
C TYR A 90 -16.44 17.74 9.98
N SER A 91 -15.37 18.31 10.51
CA SER A 91 -15.38 19.03 11.78
C SER A 91 -16.34 20.23 11.74
N LEU A 92 -16.24 21.07 10.71
CA LEU A 92 -17.03 22.30 10.60
C LEU A 92 -18.50 22.05 10.24
N SER A 93 -18.76 21.12 9.32
CA SER A 93 -20.12 20.92 8.77
C SER A 93 -20.96 19.94 9.59
N TYR A 94 -20.32 18.97 10.25
CA TYR A 94 -21.01 17.87 10.93
C TYR A 94 -20.61 17.73 12.41
N GLN A 95 -19.84 18.68 12.95
CA GLN A 95 -19.37 18.71 14.35
C GLN A 95 -18.68 17.42 14.79
N PHE A 96 -17.87 16.85 13.89
CA PHE A 96 -17.13 15.63 14.19
C PHE A 96 -16.12 15.85 15.31
N PRO A 97 -16.11 14.99 16.35
CA PRO A 97 -15.13 15.08 17.42
C PRO A 97 -13.73 14.81 16.87
N ILE A 98 -12.72 15.37 17.54
CA ILE A 98 -11.32 15.29 17.15
C ILE A 98 -10.87 13.83 16.93
N ASP A 99 -11.31 12.91 17.81
CA ASP A 99 -10.98 11.48 17.72
C ASP A 99 -11.44 10.84 16.41
N SER A 100 -12.58 11.27 15.87
CA SER A 100 -13.12 10.73 14.61
C SER A 100 -12.42 11.36 13.39
N ASN A 101 -12.04 12.62 13.48
CA ASN A 101 -11.24 13.28 12.44
C ASN A 101 -9.84 12.67 12.30
N LEU A 102 -9.22 12.28 13.42
CA LEU A 102 -7.96 11.53 13.43
C LEU A 102 -8.07 10.21 12.65
N LYS A 103 -9.20 9.49 12.76
CA LYS A 103 -9.44 8.26 11.97
C LYS A 103 -9.50 8.54 10.46
N VAL A 104 -10.10 9.65 10.05
CA VAL A 104 -10.16 10.08 8.63
C VAL A 104 -8.76 10.39 8.11
N VAL A 105 -8.00 11.23 8.82
CA VAL A 105 -6.63 11.62 8.46
C VAL A 105 -5.72 10.41 8.37
N PHE A 106 -5.77 9.56 9.39
CA PHE A 106 -4.96 8.36 9.49
C PHE A 106 -5.33 7.35 8.39
N GLY A 107 -6.62 7.09 8.19
CA GLY A 107 -7.12 6.16 7.17
C GLY A 107 -6.72 6.58 5.75
N LEU A 108 -6.93 7.85 5.39
CA LEU A 108 -6.52 8.37 4.07
C LEU A 108 -5.01 8.24 3.88
N THR A 109 -4.22 8.69 4.85
CA THR A 109 -2.75 8.64 4.78
C THR A 109 -2.25 7.20 4.61
N MET A 110 -2.84 6.26 5.34
CA MET A 110 -2.55 4.84 5.18
C MET A 110 -2.89 4.35 3.77
N PHE A 111 -4.10 4.63 3.26
CA PHE A 111 -4.47 4.23 1.91
C PHE A 111 -3.45 4.77 0.89
N GLY A 112 -3.08 6.05 0.99
CA GLY A 112 -2.05 6.64 0.13
C GLY A 112 -0.69 5.95 0.21
N PHE A 113 -0.25 5.59 1.43
CA PHE A 113 0.98 4.81 1.59
C PHE A 113 0.88 3.43 0.92
N LEU A 114 -0.18 2.67 1.20
CA LEU A 114 -0.36 1.32 0.67
C LEU A 114 -0.47 1.32 -0.86
N THR A 115 -1.24 2.26 -1.42
CA THR A 115 -1.36 2.41 -2.88
C THR A 115 -0.04 2.80 -3.52
N GLY A 116 0.65 3.78 -2.94
CA GLY A 116 1.97 4.22 -3.43
C GLY A 116 3.03 3.11 -3.32
N PHE A 117 2.98 2.29 -2.27
CA PHE A 117 3.87 1.15 -2.10
C PHE A 117 3.63 0.06 -3.16
N ILE A 118 2.37 -0.27 -3.44
CA ILE A 118 1.99 -1.19 -4.52
C ILE A 118 2.51 -0.70 -5.86
N LEU A 119 2.33 0.59 -6.17
CA LEU A 119 2.83 1.19 -7.41
C LEU A 119 4.36 1.14 -7.48
N ASN A 120 5.04 1.41 -6.36
CA ASN A 120 6.49 1.34 -6.27
C ASN A 120 7.03 -0.08 -6.52
N LEU A 121 6.38 -1.11 -5.97
CA LEU A 121 6.76 -2.51 -6.22
C LEU A 121 6.52 -2.94 -7.67
N ARG A 122 5.42 -2.49 -8.27
CA ARG A 122 5.11 -2.80 -9.66
C ARG A 122 6.11 -2.14 -10.61
N ALA A 123 6.45 -0.88 -10.38
CA ALA A 123 7.47 -0.19 -11.16
C ALA A 123 8.84 -0.88 -11.06
N GLN A 124 9.23 -1.35 -9.87
CA GLN A 124 10.45 -2.15 -9.69
C GLN A 124 10.40 -3.47 -10.47
N LYS A 125 9.25 -4.16 -10.47
CA LYS A 125 9.06 -5.40 -11.25
C LYS A 125 9.21 -5.16 -12.75
N GLU A 126 8.58 -4.13 -13.29
CA GLU A 126 8.67 -3.79 -14.71
C GLU A 126 10.10 -3.42 -15.11
N ASN A 127 10.82 -2.68 -14.25
CA ASN A 127 12.23 -2.37 -14.48
C ASN A 127 13.07 -3.65 -14.56
N VAL A 128 12.92 -4.59 -13.62
CA VAL A 128 13.65 -5.87 -13.65
C VAL A 128 13.34 -6.67 -14.92
N GLU A 129 12.07 -6.70 -15.37
CA GLU A 129 11.67 -7.40 -16.61
C GLU A 129 12.28 -6.75 -17.86
N GLN A 130 12.44 -5.43 -17.88
CA GLN A 130 13.04 -4.71 -19.01
C GLN A 130 14.57 -4.89 -19.08
N PHE A 131 15.25 -5.02 -17.95
CA PHE A 131 16.72 -5.15 -17.89
C PHE A 131 17.24 -6.59 -18.08
N ASP A 132 16.40 -7.61 -17.94
CA ASP A 132 16.76 -9.02 -18.22
C ASP A 132 17.16 -9.24 -19.70
N GLN A 133 16.93 -8.26 -20.59
CA GLN A 133 17.37 -8.23 -21.99
C GLN A 133 18.77 -7.65 -22.22
N ASP A 134 19.39 -6.94 -21.26
CA ASP A 134 20.64 -6.21 -21.46
C ASP A 134 21.72 -6.70 -20.47
N SER A 135 22.78 -7.34 -20.98
CA SER A 135 23.65 -8.27 -20.25
C SER A 135 24.66 -7.64 -19.27
N SER A 136 24.45 -6.39 -18.82
CA SER A 136 25.45 -5.59 -18.09
C SER A 136 25.21 -5.44 -16.58
N LEU A 137 24.27 -6.19 -15.98
CA LEU A 137 23.62 -5.78 -14.71
C LEU A 137 23.83 -6.68 -13.48
N VAL A 138 24.96 -7.39 -13.34
CA VAL A 138 25.19 -8.25 -12.15
C VAL A 138 25.57 -7.44 -10.89
N ILE A 139 26.15 -6.24 -11.03
CA ILE A 139 26.70 -5.46 -9.89
C ILE A 139 25.67 -4.49 -9.25
N LEU A 140 24.69 -4.00 -10.01
CA LEU A 140 23.64 -3.10 -9.50
C LEU A 140 22.50 -3.85 -8.76
N GLN A 141 22.36 -5.17 -8.98
CA GLN A 141 21.30 -5.99 -8.39
C GLN A 141 21.48 -6.27 -6.87
N THR A 142 22.69 -6.19 -6.32
CA THR A 142 22.92 -6.47 -4.89
C THR A 142 22.47 -5.32 -3.98
N ASN A 143 22.68 -4.07 -4.40
CA ASN A 143 22.27 -2.88 -3.65
C ASN A 143 20.74 -2.68 -3.68
N GLU A 144 20.11 -2.96 -4.82
CA GLU A 144 18.65 -2.96 -4.98
C GLU A 144 17.97 -4.04 -4.11
N ARG A 145 18.53 -5.26 -4.03
CA ARG A 145 18.00 -6.34 -3.17
C ARG A 145 17.95 -5.96 -1.69
N GLN A 146 18.96 -5.25 -1.20
CA GLN A 146 19.04 -4.85 0.20
C GLN A 146 18.00 -3.75 0.52
N SER A 147 17.76 -2.83 -0.43
CA SER A 147 16.68 -1.84 -0.37
C SER A 147 15.28 -2.49 -0.40
N MET A 148 15.08 -3.55 -1.19
CA MET A 148 13.79 -4.25 -1.30
C MET A 148 13.40 -5.03 -0.05
N MET A 149 14.36 -5.68 0.62
CA MET A 149 14.11 -6.39 1.88
C MET A 149 13.74 -5.40 2.99
N GLY A 150 14.42 -4.25 3.05
CA GLY A 150 14.10 -3.16 3.97
C GLY A 150 12.71 -2.55 3.72
N GLN A 151 12.29 -2.42 2.46
CA GLN A 151 10.94 -1.96 2.10
C GLN A 151 9.85 -2.93 2.56
N ALA A 152 10.06 -4.25 2.43
CA ALA A 152 9.09 -5.26 2.88
C ALA A 152 8.98 -5.31 4.41
N ILE A 153 10.12 -5.27 5.13
CA ILE A 153 10.13 -5.19 6.60
C ILE A 153 9.47 -3.89 7.08
N GLY A 154 9.78 -2.76 6.44
CA GLY A 154 9.18 -1.46 6.73
C GLY A 154 7.66 -1.46 6.54
N LEU A 155 7.16 -2.14 5.50
CA LEU A 155 5.71 -2.31 5.31
C LEU A 155 5.09 -3.19 6.41
N VAL A 156 5.70 -4.33 6.75
CA VAL A 156 5.18 -5.19 7.82
C VAL A 156 5.14 -4.43 9.15
N LEU A 157 6.21 -3.69 9.47
CA LEU A 157 6.25 -2.82 10.64
C LEU A 157 5.17 -1.74 10.58
N LEU A 158 4.98 -1.08 9.44
CA LEU A 158 3.92 -0.09 9.29
C LEU A 158 2.53 -0.69 9.47
N LEU A 159 2.28 -1.87 8.90
CA LEU A 159 1.00 -2.58 9.03
C LEU A 159 0.74 -2.96 10.49
N LEU A 160 1.76 -3.45 11.22
CA LEU A 160 1.65 -3.75 12.65
C LEU A 160 1.40 -2.49 13.48
N VAL A 161 2.19 -1.43 13.27
CA VAL A 161 2.01 -0.14 13.96
C VAL A 161 0.62 0.41 13.70
N THR A 162 0.13 0.29 12.47
CA THR A 162 -1.20 0.77 12.11
C THR A 162 -2.29 -0.07 12.73
N LEU A 163 -2.16 -1.38 12.70
CA LEU A 163 -3.10 -2.27 13.38
C LEU A 163 -3.16 -1.91 14.86
N THR A 164 -2.01 -1.68 15.51
CA THR A 164 -1.95 -1.25 16.92
C THR A 164 -2.62 0.11 17.12
N ILE A 165 -2.31 1.13 16.31
CA ILE A 165 -2.91 2.47 16.44
C ILE A 165 -4.43 2.43 16.22
N THR A 166 -4.89 1.72 15.19
CA THR A 166 -6.33 1.58 14.89
C THR A 166 -7.05 0.82 16.01
N LEU A 167 -6.45 -0.25 16.52
CA LEU A 167 -6.95 -0.98 17.69
C LEU A 167 -7.00 -0.11 18.94
N SER A 168 -5.96 0.67 19.22
CA SER A 168 -5.95 1.61 20.35
C SER A 168 -7.00 2.70 20.18
N MET A 169 -7.20 3.25 18.98
CA MET A 169 -8.25 4.24 18.72
C MET A 169 -9.66 3.66 18.87
N VAL A 170 -9.87 2.40 18.49
CA VAL A 170 -11.14 1.70 18.74
C VAL A 170 -11.31 1.47 20.24
N ALA A 171 -10.32 0.89 20.92
CA ALA A 171 -10.39 0.60 22.35
C ALA A 171 -10.57 1.84 23.23
N LEU A 172 -9.88 2.96 22.95
CA LEU A 172 -10.04 4.21 23.69
C LEU A 172 -11.45 4.79 23.52
N LYS A 173 -12.00 4.72 22.31
CA LYS A 173 -13.40 5.11 22.06
C LYS A 173 -14.36 4.19 22.81
N ASP A 174 -14.09 2.89 22.83
CA ASP A 174 -14.94 1.90 23.48
C ASP A 174 -14.97 2.09 24.99
N VAL A 175 -13.83 2.35 25.64
CA VAL A 175 -13.75 2.65 27.07
C VAL A 175 -14.49 3.95 27.40
N PHE A 176 -14.25 5.02 26.62
CA PHE A 176 -14.91 6.32 26.83
C PHE A 176 -16.43 6.24 26.64
N TRP A 177 -16.87 5.44 25.66
CA TRP A 177 -18.29 5.22 25.37
C TRP A 177 -18.97 4.38 26.45
N LEU A 178 -18.28 3.37 27.00
CA LEU A 178 -18.78 2.51 28.09
C LEU A 178 -18.97 3.30 29.39
N GLU A 179 -18.07 4.24 29.67
CA GLU A 179 -18.13 5.09 30.86
C GLU A 179 -19.30 6.07 30.81
N HIS A 180 -19.67 6.57 29.62
CA HIS A 180 -20.70 7.59 29.45
C HIS A 180 -22.10 7.05 29.05
N ASN A 181 -22.26 5.77 28.74
CA ASN A 181 -23.55 5.17 28.31
C ASN A 181 -23.83 3.80 28.96
N PRO A 182 -24.00 3.72 30.29
CA PRO A 182 -24.21 2.44 30.99
C PRO A 182 -25.48 1.69 30.54
N GLU A 183 -26.52 2.42 30.10
CA GLU A 183 -27.82 1.84 29.74
C GLU A 183 -27.82 1.10 28.38
N ARG A 184 -26.96 1.48 27.44
CA ARG A 184 -26.83 0.79 26.14
C ARG A 184 -25.90 -0.42 26.16
N VAL A 185 -25.16 -0.63 27.25
CA VAL A 185 -24.40 -1.87 27.48
C VAL A 185 -25.34 -3.07 27.66
N LEU A 186 -26.55 -2.82 28.18
CA LEU A 186 -27.61 -3.81 28.36
C LEU A 186 -28.30 -4.22 27.04
N ASP A 187 -28.28 -3.34 26.03
CA ASP A 187 -29.01 -3.51 24.75
C ASP A 187 -28.17 -4.17 23.64
N GLY A 188 -26.87 -4.43 23.88
CA GLY A 188 -25.99 -5.22 23.01
C GLY A 188 -25.59 -4.60 21.65
N SER A 189 -26.29 -3.56 21.19
CA SER A 189 -26.07 -2.91 19.88
C SER A 189 -24.68 -2.25 19.73
N GLY A 190 -24.16 -1.65 20.81
CA GLY A 190 -22.83 -1.03 20.83
C GLY A 190 -21.70 -2.03 20.55
N LYS A 191 -21.79 -3.25 21.10
CA LYS A 191 -20.77 -4.31 20.91
C LYS A 191 -20.70 -4.76 19.45
N ILE A 192 -21.84 -4.85 18.77
CA ILE A 192 -21.94 -5.29 17.37
C ILE A 192 -21.30 -4.26 16.44
N SER A 193 -21.48 -2.96 16.70
CA SER A 193 -20.85 -1.89 15.90
C SER A 193 -19.32 -1.93 15.98
N ILE A 194 -18.76 -2.22 17.16
CA ILE A 194 -17.31 -2.27 17.39
C ILE A 194 -16.70 -3.47 16.66
N ILE A 195 -17.30 -4.66 16.82
CA ILE A 195 -16.85 -5.89 16.15
C ILE A 195 -16.89 -5.71 14.63
N LYS A 196 -17.92 -5.04 14.11
CA LYS A 196 -18.04 -4.70 12.69
C LYS A 196 -16.91 -3.78 12.23
N GLU A 197 -16.58 -2.74 13.00
CA GLU A 197 -15.47 -1.83 12.69
C GLU A 197 -14.12 -2.57 12.65
N PHE A 198 -13.85 -3.36 13.67
CA PHE A 198 -12.62 -4.15 13.74
C PHE A 198 -12.51 -5.18 12.61
N ALA A 199 -13.57 -5.96 12.38
CA ALA A 199 -13.58 -6.98 11.33
C ALA A 199 -13.37 -6.38 9.93
N TYR A 200 -13.94 -5.20 9.68
CA TYR A 200 -13.75 -4.49 8.41
C TYR A 200 -12.29 -4.06 8.22
N ILE A 201 -11.70 -3.38 9.22
CA ILE A 201 -10.32 -2.90 9.14
C ILE A 201 -9.36 -4.08 8.96
N ALA A 202 -9.53 -5.15 9.73
CA ALA A 202 -8.72 -6.36 9.62
C ALA A 202 -8.81 -6.97 8.21
N SER A 203 -10.02 -7.09 7.66
CA SER A 203 -10.23 -7.65 6.32
C SER A 203 -9.54 -6.84 5.22
N VAL A 204 -9.63 -5.50 5.29
CA VAL A 204 -8.96 -4.60 4.34
C VAL A 204 -7.44 -4.73 4.45
N LEU A 205 -6.89 -4.67 5.66
CA LEU A 205 -5.44 -4.78 5.87
C LEU A 205 -4.90 -6.12 5.40
N ILE A 206 -5.59 -7.23 5.69
CA ILE A 206 -5.23 -8.57 5.21
C ILE A 206 -5.25 -8.61 3.67
N GLY A 207 -6.29 -8.05 3.04
CA GLY A 207 -6.42 -7.99 1.59
C GLY A 207 -5.24 -7.26 0.92
N TYR A 208 -4.89 -6.07 1.40
CA TYR A 208 -3.72 -5.33 0.93
C TYR A 208 -2.41 -6.11 1.17
N SER A 209 -2.26 -6.71 2.36
CA SER A 209 -1.07 -7.49 2.72
C SER A 209 -0.86 -8.69 1.79
N ILE A 210 -1.92 -9.46 1.49
CA ILE A 210 -1.86 -10.60 0.59
C ILE A 210 -1.47 -10.15 -0.82
N TYR A 211 -2.07 -9.06 -1.31
CA TYR A 211 -1.77 -8.55 -2.65
C TYR A 211 -0.31 -8.11 -2.78
N ILE A 212 0.19 -7.36 -1.79
CA ILE A 212 1.58 -6.93 -1.74
C ILE A 212 2.53 -8.14 -1.65
N MET A 213 2.22 -9.11 -0.81
CA MET A 213 3.02 -10.33 -0.65
C MET A 213 3.11 -11.11 -1.97
N LYS A 214 2.01 -11.22 -2.72
CA LYS A 214 2.01 -11.85 -4.05
C LYS A 214 2.92 -11.10 -5.03
N LEU A 215 2.83 -9.77 -5.09
CA LEU A 215 3.71 -8.95 -5.94
C LEU A 215 5.18 -9.14 -5.57
N TRP A 216 5.47 -9.15 -4.27
CA TRP A 216 6.83 -9.33 -3.75
C TRP A 216 7.39 -10.73 -4.06
N SER A 217 6.59 -11.78 -3.87
CA SER A 217 6.98 -13.16 -4.21
C SER A 217 7.31 -13.31 -5.69
N GLN A 218 6.50 -12.71 -6.58
CA GLN A 218 6.76 -12.71 -8.02
C GLN A 218 8.07 -11.99 -8.36
N LEU A 219 8.29 -10.83 -7.76
CA LEU A 219 9.52 -10.04 -7.94
C LEU A 219 10.76 -10.81 -7.51
N MET A 220 10.73 -11.41 -6.31
CA MET A 220 11.84 -12.23 -5.80
C MET A 220 12.10 -13.46 -6.65
N LYS A 221 11.06 -14.14 -7.12
CA LYS A 221 11.19 -15.30 -8.01
C LYS A 221 11.92 -14.92 -9.30
N ARG A 222 11.62 -13.77 -9.90
CA ARG A 222 12.31 -13.27 -11.10
C ARG A 222 13.78 -12.96 -10.81
N ILE A 223 14.04 -12.21 -9.76
CA ILE A 223 15.39 -11.85 -9.31
C ILE A 223 16.26 -13.09 -9.05
N LEU A 224 15.68 -14.19 -8.56
CA LEU A 224 16.37 -15.47 -8.38
C LEU A 224 16.60 -16.23 -9.69
N GLN A 225 15.67 -16.15 -10.65
CA GLN A 225 15.77 -16.82 -11.95
C GLN A 225 16.88 -16.25 -12.83
N THR A 226 17.07 -14.93 -12.84
CA THR A 226 18.18 -14.23 -13.53
C THR A 226 19.56 -14.68 -13.04
N ARG A 227 19.65 -15.34 -11.87
CA ARG A 227 20.91 -15.77 -11.25
C ARG A 227 21.33 -17.20 -11.59
N LYS A 228 20.63 -17.95 -12.45
CA LYS A 228 21.10 -19.28 -12.86
C LYS A 228 22.29 -19.09 -13.81
N PRO A 229 23.54 -19.39 -13.40
CA PRO A 229 24.66 -19.35 -14.34
C PRO A 229 24.37 -20.32 -15.48
N PRO A 230 24.74 -20.02 -16.74
CA PRO A 230 24.71 -21.01 -17.80
C PRO A 230 25.57 -22.18 -17.30
N LEU A 231 24.94 -23.35 -17.12
CA LEU A 231 25.65 -24.57 -16.77
C LEU A 231 26.76 -24.73 -17.80
N ARG A 232 27.97 -24.50 -17.32
CA ARG A 232 29.25 -24.66 -18.00
C ARG A 232 29.13 -25.88 -18.91
N LYS A 233 29.20 -25.67 -20.23
CA LYS A 233 29.60 -26.74 -21.15
C LYS A 233 30.99 -27.16 -20.69
N LEU A 234 31.07 -28.20 -19.87
CA LEU A 234 32.32 -28.88 -19.57
C LEU A 234 32.83 -29.43 -20.91
N PRO A 235 34.00 -29.00 -21.41
CA PRO A 235 34.64 -29.73 -22.50
C PRO A 235 35.04 -31.07 -21.91
N GLN A 236 34.35 -32.13 -22.30
CA GLN A 236 34.89 -33.49 -22.23
C GLN A 236 36.08 -33.57 -23.18
N ALA A 237 37.23 -33.06 -22.78
CA ALA A 237 38.47 -33.13 -23.54
C ALA A 237 39.67 -33.29 -22.60
N HIS A 238 39.58 -34.26 -21.71
CA HIS A 238 40.78 -34.83 -21.08
C HIS A 238 40.56 -36.31 -20.81
N ARG A 239 40.37 -37.04 -21.91
CA ARG A 239 40.42 -38.50 -21.96
C ARG A 239 41.17 -38.84 -23.24
N HIS A 240 42.50 -38.76 -23.21
CA HIS A 240 43.49 -39.36 -24.13
C HIS A 240 44.83 -38.64 -23.94
N SER A 241 45.70 -39.13 -23.03
CA SER A 241 47.17 -38.99 -23.15
C SER A 241 47.96 -39.66 -22.02
N VAL A 242 47.54 -40.84 -21.53
CA VAL A 242 48.40 -41.65 -20.64
C VAL A 242 48.26 -43.12 -21.01
N THR A 243 48.71 -43.45 -22.21
CA THR A 243 49.01 -44.81 -22.69
C THR A 243 49.60 -44.62 -24.08
N ASP A 244 50.86 -44.21 -24.11
CA ASP A 244 51.81 -44.44 -25.22
C ASP A 244 53.01 -43.53 -25.01
N ILE A 245 53.93 -43.93 -24.12
CA ILE A 245 55.37 -43.85 -24.34
C ILE A 245 55.99 -45.04 -23.58
N GLN A 246 56.10 -46.19 -24.27
CA GLN A 246 57.22 -47.10 -24.09
C GLN A 246 58.20 -46.80 -25.23
N GLN A 247 59.45 -46.46 -24.89
CA GLN A 247 60.71 -47.05 -25.41
C GLN A 247 61.90 -46.19 -25.00
#